data_AF-A0A962NZU4-F1
#
_entry.id   AF-A0A962NZU4-F1
#
_cell.length_a   1.000
_cell.length_b   1.000
_cell.length_c   1.000
_cell.angle_alpha   90.00
_cell.angle_beta   90.00
_cell.angle_gamma   90.00
#
_symmetry.space_group_name_H-M   'P 1'
#
loop_
_entity.id
_entity.type
_entity.pdbx_description
1 polymer ?
#
loop_
_entity_poly.entity_id
_entity_poly.type
_entity_poly.pdbx_seq_one_letter_code
_entity_poly.pdbx_strand_id
1 'polypeptide(L)'
;SLEDAIEQYKNDRKPIDPKTKRKEPLLTPKRGAIVHFALSESQIAMTTALDGESTYFLPFNKGHDGHAGNPPADATKGEDYPVAYFWDYVCQPDNWLKIFHNFVYVEKKNKVDLYGNWTVQERLIFPRYHQFDAVNKIIADVQNKGVGLNYLCEHSAGSGKTSTISWVCHSLVRLRHNDGTPFYNSVIVVTDRTVLDDQLQEAIQQLDHQKGLIAAINRDDKEHAGKSKSKQLEDALLSNKQIIIVTIQTFPHVMEAILTNTSLSDRNYGIVIDEAHTSQTGSTASKLQATLALQSGDAMANLTIEELLEQIQKARVQSKNISHFAFTATPKHSTKMLFGRTQNGEPASDDNLPESFHLYPQRQAIEEGFILDVLQGYVPYKTAFKLGGEEVDNDKRVNSKAAKKALARWMALHATNVTQKVQFIIQHFHHNVANLLNGQAKAMIVTSSRPAAARYK
;
A
#
# COMPACT_ATOMS: atom_id res chain seq x y z
N SER A 1 -8.70 -31.11 10.38
CA SER A 1 -8.34 -29.71 10.65
C SER A 1 -8.20 -28.95 9.34
N LEU A 2 -7.77 -27.69 9.35
CA LEU A 2 -7.46 -26.97 8.11
C LEU A 2 -6.28 -27.61 7.37
N GLU A 3 -5.28 -28.08 8.11
CA GLU A 3 -4.10 -28.75 7.56
C GLU A 3 -4.49 -30.01 6.79
N ASP A 4 -5.39 -30.84 7.33
CA ASP A 4 -5.87 -32.05 6.63
C ASP A 4 -6.56 -31.70 5.30
N ALA A 5 -7.35 -30.62 5.27
CA ALA A 5 -8.01 -30.17 4.04
C ALA A 5 -6.99 -29.68 3.00
N ILE A 6 -5.96 -28.94 3.44
CA ILE A 6 -4.85 -28.51 2.58
C ILE A 6 -4.06 -29.71 2.06
N GLU A 7 -3.74 -30.68 2.94
CA GLU A 7 -2.99 -31.88 2.59
C GLU A 7 -3.76 -32.74 1.57
N GLN A 8 -5.08 -32.89 1.74
CA GLN A 8 -5.93 -33.54 0.75
C GLN A 8 -5.83 -32.88 -0.62
N TYR A 9 -5.87 -31.54 -0.69
CA TYR A 9 -5.70 -30.84 -1.97
C TYR A 9 -4.33 -31.10 -2.60
N LYS A 10 -3.26 -31.12 -1.80
CA LYS A 10 -1.89 -31.35 -2.27
C LYS A 10 -1.67 -32.77 -2.77
N ASN A 11 -2.21 -33.75 -2.06
CA ASN A 11 -1.88 -35.17 -2.28
C ASN A 11 -2.87 -35.85 -3.23
N ASP A 12 -4.17 -35.56 -3.11
CA ASP A 12 -5.22 -36.29 -3.81
C ASP A 12 -5.75 -35.57 -5.05
N ARG A 13 -5.65 -34.24 -5.10
CA ARG A 13 -6.20 -33.41 -6.19
C ARG A 13 -5.11 -32.95 -7.15
N LYS A 14 -4.49 -33.92 -7.83
CA LYS A 14 -3.42 -33.64 -8.81
C LYS A 14 -3.99 -33.10 -10.12
N PRO A 15 -3.54 -31.94 -10.62
CA PRO A 15 -3.98 -31.39 -11.91
C PRO A 15 -3.65 -32.27 -13.11
N ILE A 16 -2.64 -33.14 -12.97
CA ILE A 16 -2.24 -34.11 -13.97
C ILE A 16 -2.39 -35.48 -13.33
N ASP A 17 -3.21 -36.33 -13.96
CA ASP A 17 -3.39 -37.71 -13.52
C ASP A 17 -2.04 -38.45 -13.61
N PRO A 18 -1.56 -39.04 -12.49
CA PRO A 18 -0.26 -39.69 -12.46
C PRO A 18 -0.17 -40.93 -13.37
N LYS A 19 -1.30 -41.62 -13.62
CA LYS A 19 -1.41 -42.83 -14.44
C LYS A 19 -1.61 -42.49 -15.91
N THR A 20 -2.61 -41.66 -16.22
CA THR A 20 -2.97 -41.38 -17.62
C THR A 20 -2.21 -40.20 -18.23
N LYS A 21 -1.50 -39.42 -17.41
CA LYS A 21 -0.82 -38.16 -17.77
C LYS A 21 -1.75 -37.11 -18.39
N ARG A 22 -3.06 -37.30 -18.28
CA ARG A 22 -4.07 -36.33 -18.76
C ARG A 22 -4.21 -35.20 -17.75
N LYS A 23 -4.40 -33.99 -18.26
CA LYS A 23 -4.74 -32.82 -17.45
C LYS A 23 -6.21 -32.92 -17.06
N GLU A 24 -6.50 -32.80 -15.77
CA GLU A 24 -7.86 -32.73 -15.26
C GLU A 24 -8.45 -31.35 -15.60
N PRO A 25 -9.50 -31.27 -16.44
CA PRO A 25 -10.02 -29.98 -16.89
C PRO A 25 -10.49 -29.07 -15.75
N LEU A 26 -11.06 -29.64 -14.68
CA LEU A 26 -11.57 -28.88 -13.53
C LEU A 26 -10.46 -28.31 -12.63
N LEU A 27 -9.29 -28.96 -12.58
CA LEU A 27 -8.15 -28.53 -11.76
C LEU A 27 -7.10 -27.76 -12.57
N THR A 28 -7.32 -27.63 -13.88
CA THR A 28 -6.41 -26.90 -14.77
C THR A 28 -6.58 -25.40 -14.54
N PRO A 29 -5.51 -24.68 -14.12
CA PRO A 29 -5.56 -23.24 -13.91
C PRO A 29 -6.03 -22.50 -15.16
N LYS A 30 -6.81 -21.42 -14.98
CA LYS A 30 -7.43 -20.59 -16.05
C LYS A 30 -8.49 -21.29 -16.91
N ARG A 31 -8.71 -22.60 -16.75
CA ARG A 31 -9.75 -23.36 -17.48
C ARG A 31 -10.87 -23.83 -16.55
N GLY A 32 -10.51 -24.44 -15.43
CA GLY A 32 -11.43 -25.01 -14.47
C GLY A 32 -11.70 -24.06 -13.30
N ALA A 33 -11.49 -24.56 -12.09
CA ALA A 33 -11.62 -23.76 -10.87
C ALA A 33 -10.72 -22.52 -10.91
N ILE A 34 -11.33 -21.37 -10.62
CA ILE A 34 -10.63 -20.08 -10.51
C ILE A 34 -9.92 -19.96 -9.16
N VAL A 35 -10.48 -20.62 -8.14
CA VAL A 35 -9.96 -20.66 -6.78
C VAL A 35 -10.40 -21.97 -6.14
N HIS A 36 -9.53 -22.52 -5.29
CA HIS A 36 -9.79 -23.68 -4.44
C HIS A 36 -9.79 -23.22 -3.00
N PHE A 37 -10.87 -23.49 -2.27
CA PHE A 37 -10.95 -23.22 -0.84
C PHE A 37 -10.79 -24.53 -0.04
N ALA A 38 -9.93 -24.50 0.97
CA ALA A 38 -9.82 -25.49 2.02
C ALA A 38 -10.41 -24.87 3.30
N LEU A 39 -11.41 -25.52 3.89
CA LEU A 39 -12.16 -25.00 5.03
C LEU A 39 -12.09 -25.96 6.21
N SER A 40 -12.07 -25.38 7.40
CA SER A 40 -12.39 -26.02 8.68
C SER A 40 -13.51 -25.22 9.36
N GLU A 41 -13.95 -25.63 10.55
CA GLU A 41 -14.95 -24.88 11.31
C GLU A 41 -14.47 -23.48 11.73
N SER A 42 -13.15 -23.26 11.84
CA SER A 42 -12.57 -22.02 12.39
C SER A 42 -11.80 -21.18 11.37
N GLN A 43 -11.27 -21.79 10.30
CA GLN A 43 -10.35 -21.13 9.37
C GLN A 43 -10.56 -21.56 7.92
N ILE A 44 -10.17 -20.67 7.01
CA ILE A 44 -10.23 -20.85 5.56
C ILE A 44 -8.87 -20.53 4.96
N ALA A 45 -8.44 -21.38 4.03
CA ALA A 45 -7.32 -21.12 3.16
C ALA A 45 -7.74 -21.28 1.69
N MET A 46 -7.03 -20.60 0.79
CA MET A 46 -7.34 -20.61 -0.64
C MET A 46 -6.10 -20.71 -1.52
N THR A 47 -6.27 -21.21 -2.74
CA THR A 47 -5.23 -21.15 -3.77
C THR A 47 -5.84 -21.04 -5.17
N THR A 48 -5.16 -20.38 -6.10
CA THR A 48 -5.64 -20.19 -7.49
C THR A 48 -5.06 -21.21 -8.47
N ALA A 49 -4.09 -22.01 -8.04
CA ALA A 49 -3.50 -23.07 -8.84
C ALA A 49 -2.95 -24.17 -7.94
N LEU A 50 -3.30 -25.42 -8.26
CA LEU A 50 -2.72 -26.60 -7.62
C LEU A 50 -1.43 -27.01 -8.35
N ASP A 51 -0.41 -27.40 -7.59
CA ASP A 51 0.88 -27.90 -8.05
C ASP A 51 1.39 -29.05 -7.15
N GLY A 52 0.47 -29.95 -6.77
CA GLY A 52 0.77 -31.06 -5.88
C GLY A 52 1.28 -30.60 -4.52
N GLU A 53 2.36 -31.21 -4.01
CA GLU A 53 2.97 -30.87 -2.73
C GLU A 53 3.47 -29.42 -2.65
N SER A 54 3.92 -28.87 -3.78
CA SER A 54 4.40 -27.49 -3.93
C SER A 54 3.28 -26.44 -3.92
N THR A 55 2.00 -26.88 -3.88
CA THR A 55 0.86 -25.94 -3.80
C THR A 55 0.99 -25.06 -2.58
N TYR A 56 0.87 -23.75 -2.79
CA TYR A 56 0.85 -22.78 -1.71
C TYR A 56 -0.58 -22.28 -1.48
N PHE A 57 -1.03 -22.36 -0.23
CA PHE A 57 -2.33 -21.88 0.22
C PHE A 57 -2.16 -20.56 0.98
N LEU A 58 -3.01 -19.61 0.66
CA LEU A 58 -3.11 -18.29 1.27
C LEU A 58 -4.24 -18.30 2.30
N PRO A 59 -4.08 -17.71 3.48
CA PRO A 59 -5.21 -17.53 4.40
C PRO A 59 -6.27 -16.63 3.77
N PHE A 60 -7.53 -16.97 4.03
CA PHE A 60 -8.70 -16.19 3.60
C PHE A 60 -9.58 -15.83 4.81
N ASN A 61 -8.94 -15.47 5.92
CA ASN A 61 -9.58 -15.20 7.20
C ASN A 61 -9.83 -13.69 7.43
N LYS A 62 -10.77 -13.36 8.32
CA LYS A 62 -11.14 -12.00 8.72
C LYS A 62 -10.04 -11.27 9.51
N GLY A 63 -9.25 -12.02 10.27
CA GLY A 63 -8.48 -11.50 11.40
C GLY A 63 -9.34 -11.37 12.65
N HIS A 64 -8.70 -11.38 13.83
CA HIS A 64 -9.37 -11.24 15.13
C HIS A 64 -8.56 -10.30 16.01
N ASP A 65 -9.07 -9.10 16.29
CA ASP A 65 -8.41 -8.09 17.15
C ASP A 65 -6.95 -7.81 16.74
N GLY A 66 -6.73 -7.81 15.41
CA GLY A 66 -5.43 -7.59 14.79
C GLY A 66 -4.49 -8.80 14.74
N HIS A 67 -5.00 -9.98 15.06
CA HIS A 67 -4.34 -11.28 14.90
C HIS A 67 -4.85 -12.06 13.69
N ALA A 68 -4.11 -13.11 13.31
CA ALA A 68 -4.56 -14.09 12.32
C ALA A 68 -5.77 -14.91 12.81
N GLY A 69 -6.51 -15.50 11.86
CA GLY A 69 -7.69 -16.34 12.15
C GLY A 69 -9.00 -15.57 12.07
N ASN A 70 -10.06 -16.10 12.66
CA ASN A 70 -11.40 -15.51 12.61
C ASN A 70 -11.91 -15.22 14.03
N PRO A 71 -12.74 -14.17 14.22
CA PRO A 71 -13.45 -13.96 15.46
C PRO A 71 -14.36 -15.17 15.77
N PRO A 72 -14.71 -15.39 17.06
CA PRO A 72 -15.68 -16.42 17.42
C PRO A 72 -17.03 -16.15 16.73
N ALA A 73 -17.78 -17.23 16.47
CA ALA A 73 -19.11 -17.15 15.88
C ALA A 73 -20.05 -16.32 16.77
N ASP A 74 -20.76 -15.38 16.17
CA ASP A 74 -21.73 -14.54 16.86
C ASP A 74 -23.14 -15.11 16.72
N ALA A 75 -23.59 -15.84 17.75
CA ALA A 75 -24.93 -16.43 17.80
C ALA A 75 -26.05 -15.38 17.67
N THR A 76 -25.80 -14.11 18.02
CA THR A 76 -26.80 -13.04 17.85
C THR A 76 -27.05 -12.67 16.39
N LYS A 77 -26.10 -13.00 15.51
CA LYS A 77 -26.19 -12.85 14.06
C LYS A 77 -26.59 -14.15 13.34
N GLY A 78 -26.87 -15.22 14.09
CA GLY A 78 -27.13 -16.55 13.55
C GLY A 78 -25.89 -17.24 12.97
N GLU A 79 -24.68 -16.83 13.39
CA GLU A 79 -23.45 -17.49 12.97
C GLU A 79 -23.20 -18.75 13.82
N ASP A 80 -23.17 -19.92 13.19
CA ASP A 80 -22.86 -21.19 13.87
C ASP A 80 -21.35 -21.45 13.97
N TYR A 81 -20.56 -20.88 13.05
CA TYR A 81 -19.12 -21.13 12.93
C TYR A 81 -18.35 -19.83 12.67
N PRO A 82 -17.09 -19.69 13.14
CA PRO A 82 -16.23 -18.56 12.78
C PRO A 82 -16.09 -18.31 11.27
N VAL A 83 -16.29 -19.35 10.45
CA VAL A 83 -16.22 -19.30 8.98
C VAL A 83 -17.56 -19.01 8.29
N ALA A 84 -18.66 -18.79 9.04
CA ALA A 84 -20.01 -18.59 8.48
C ALA A 84 -20.07 -17.48 7.42
N TYR A 85 -19.26 -16.43 7.59
CA TYR A 85 -19.13 -15.34 6.62
C TYR A 85 -18.79 -15.76 5.19
N PHE A 86 -18.16 -16.92 5.01
CA PHE A 86 -17.87 -17.43 3.68
C PHE A 86 -19.17 -17.67 2.92
N TRP A 87 -20.18 -18.26 3.57
CA TRP A 87 -21.48 -18.52 2.98
C TRP A 87 -22.37 -17.28 3.00
N ASP A 88 -22.46 -16.62 4.16
CA ASP A 88 -23.43 -15.55 4.40
C ASP A 88 -23.04 -14.23 3.75
N TYR A 89 -21.76 -14.05 3.42
CA TYR A 89 -21.25 -12.84 2.79
C TYR A 89 -20.51 -13.11 1.48
N VAL A 90 -19.49 -13.97 1.47
CA VAL A 90 -18.62 -14.13 0.29
C VAL A 90 -19.33 -14.83 -0.87
N CYS A 91 -20.03 -15.94 -0.60
CA CYS A 91 -20.74 -16.74 -1.61
C CYS A 91 -22.12 -16.21 -1.98
N GLN A 92 -22.54 -15.07 -1.43
CA GLN A 92 -23.78 -14.42 -1.86
C GLN A 92 -23.69 -14.06 -3.36
N PRO A 93 -24.76 -14.29 -4.15
CA PRO A 93 -24.69 -14.16 -5.61
C PRO A 93 -24.07 -12.85 -6.11
N ASP A 94 -24.46 -11.72 -5.52
CA ASP A 94 -23.96 -10.41 -5.89
C ASP A 94 -22.47 -10.25 -5.61
N ASN A 95 -21.99 -10.76 -4.47
CA ASN A 95 -20.59 -10.68 -4.07
C ASN A 95 -19.73 -11.63 -4.91
N TRP A 96 -20.24 -12.83 -5.20
CA TRP A 96 -19.55 -13.80 -6.04
C TRP A 96 -19.41 -13.31 -7.49
N LEU A 97 -20.46 -12.71 -8.05
CA LEU A 97 -20.41 -12.06 -9.36
C LEU A 97 -19.43 -10.88 -9.37
N LYS A 98 -19.44 -10.04 -8.33
CA LYS A 98 -18.47 -8.95 -8.18
C LYS A 98 -17.03 -9.47 -8.16
N ILE A 99 -16.75 -10.57 -7.45
CA ILE A 99 -15.42 -11.18 -7.42
C ILE A 99 -14.94 -11.50 -8.84
N PHE A 100 -15.75 -12.21 -9.63
CA PHE A 100 -15.33 -12.59 -10.99
C PHE A 100 -15.22 -11.42 -11.95
N HIS A 101 -16.11 -10.44 -11.87
CA HIS A 101 -16.11 -9.32 -12.81
C HIS A 101 -15.09 -8.24 -12.45
N ASN A 102 -14.79 -8.05 -11.16
CA ASN A 102 -14.08 -6.87 -10.69
C ASN A 102 -12.74 -7.18 -10.01
N PHE A 103 -12.56 -8.40 -9.49
CA PHE A 103 -11.39 -8.73 -8.69
C PHE A 103 -10.45 -9.74 -9.36
N VAL A 104 -10.99 -10.73 -10.06
CA VAL A 104 -10.19 -11.80 -10.67
C VAL A 104 -9.57 -11.33 -11.98
N TYR A 105 -8.25 -11.39 -12.08
CA TYR A 105 -7.50 -11.09 -13.31
C TYR A 105 -6.25 -11.96 -13.43
N VAL A 106 -5.67 -12.03 -14.63
CA VAL A 106 -4.40 -12.73 -14.87
C VAL A 106 -3.27 -11.72 -14.90
N GLU A 107 -2.42 -11.76 -13.88
CA GLU A 107 -1.19 -11.00 -13.84
C GLU A 107 -0.16 -11.64 -14.78
N LYS A 108 0.43 -10.84 -15.66
CA LYS A 108 1.53 -11.28 -16.54
C LYS A 108 2.80 -10.56 -16.13
N LYS A 109 3.86 -11.33 -15.83
CA LYS A 109 5.18 -10.79 -15.49
C LYS A 109 6.25 -11.40 -16.40
N ASN A 110 7.07 -10.53 -16.98
CA ASN A 110 8.25 -10.94 -17.71
C ASN A 110 9.33 -11.34 -16.71
N LYS A 111 9.76 -12.60 -16.78
CA LYS A 111 10.83 -13.14 -15.95
C LYS A 111 12.02 -13.49 -16.84
N VAL A 112 13.18 -12.97 -16.47
CA VAL A 112 14.45 -13.35 -17.06
C VAL A 112 15.06 -14.44 -16.21
N ASP A 113 15.41 -15.58 -16.82
CA ASP A 113 16.14 -16.63 -16.11
C ASP A 113 17.63 -16.24 -15.92
N LEU A 114 18.39 -17.08 -15.21
CA LEU A 114 19.82 -16.85 -14.97
C LEU A 114 20.66 -16.85 -16.25
N TYR A 115 20.12 -17.34 -17.36
CA TYR A 115 20.77 -17.44 -18.67
C TYR A 115 20.36 -16.30 -19.62
N GLY A 116 19.51 -15.37 -19.17
CA GLY A 116 19.05 -14.24 -19.98
C GLY A 116 17.83 -14.52 -20.86
N ASN A 117 17.20 -15.70 -20.74
CA ASN A 117 15.99 -16.01 -21.50
C ASN A 117 14.76 -15.38 -20.87
N TRP A 118 13.94 -14.74 -21.72
CA TRP A 118 12.69 -14.13 -21.32
C TRP A 118 11.56 -15.17 -21.33
N THR A 119 10.83 -15.26 -20.22
CA THR A 119 9.62 -16.07 -20.09
C THR A 119 8.50 -15.21 -19.54
N VAL A 120 7.29 -15.38 -20.05
CA VAL A 120 6.10 -14.71 -19.50
C VAL A 120 5.50 -15.63 -18.45
N GLN A 121 5.61 -15.24 -17.18
CA GLN A 121 4.93 -15.91 -16.09
C GLN A 121 3.53 -15.31 -15.96
N GLU A 122 2.51 -16.16 -16.08
CA GLU A 122 1.12 -15.77 -15.86
C GLU A 122 0.61 -16.34 -14.55
N ARG A 123 -0.02 -15.50 -13.72
CA ARG A 123 -0.61 -15.89 -12.44
C ARG A 123 -2.04 -15.38 -12.34
N LEU A 124 -2.97 -16.27 -12.02
CA LEU A 124 -4.34 -15.88 -11.70
C LEU A 124 -4.36 -15.24 -10.30
N ILE A 125 -4.82 -14.00 -10.23
CA ILE A 125 -4.97 -13.24 -9.00
C ILE A 125 -6.41 -13.35 -8.53
N PHE A 126 -6.57 -13.75 -7.27
CA PHE A 126 -7.83 -13.75 -6.54
C PHE A 126 -7.62 -12.90 -5.28
N PRO A 127 -8.58 -12.05 -4.89
CA PRO A 127 -8.40 -11.13 -3.78
C PRO A 127 -8.27 -11.88 -2.46
N ARG A 128 -7.39 -11.41 -1.58
CA ARG A 128 -7.44 -11.84 -0.18
C ARG A 128 -8.65 -11.22 0.51
N TYR A 129 -9.06 -11.83 1.62
CA TYR A 129 -10.27 -11.40 2.34
C TYR A 129 -10.23 -9.92 2.72
N HIS A 130 -9.14 -9.42 3.31
CA HIS A 130 -9.05 -8.01 3.72
C HIS A 130 -9.11 -7.04 2.54
N GLN A 131 -8.61 -7.44 1.37
CA GLN A 131 -8.65 -6.61 0.14
C GLN A 131 -10.07 -6.56 -0.42
N PHE A 132 -10.74 -7.71 -0.49
CA PHE A 132 -12.14 -7.83 -0.88
C PHE A 132 -13.05 -7.02 0.06
N ASP A 133 -12.88 -7.19 1.36
CA ASP A 133 -13.64 -6.48 2.41
C ASP A 133 -13.42 -4.97 2.36
N ALA A 134 -12.16 -4.51 2.23
CA ALA A 134 -11.84 -3.09 2.13
C ALA A 134 -12.52 -2.44 0.92
N VAL A 135 -12.37 -3.04 -0.28
CA VAL A 135 -12.98 -2.51 -1.50
C VAL A 135 -14.50 -2.47 -1.38
N ASN A 136 -15.15 -3.55 -0.94
CA ASN A 136 -16.61 -3.57 -0.84
C ASN A 136 -17.15 -2.58 0.20
N LYS A 137 -16.50 -2.44 1.36
CA LYS A 137 -16.90 -1.46 2.37
C LYS A 137 -16.77 -0.03 1.85
N ILE A 138 -15.69 0.29 1.14
CA ILE A 138 -15.50 1.60 0.51
C ILE A 138 -16.63 1.87 -0.48
N ILE A 139 -16.87 0.95 -1.42
CA ILE A 139 -17.87 1.14 -2.46
C ILE A 139 -19.28 1.24 -1.87
N ALA A 140 -19.63 0.39 -0.90
CA ALA A 140 -20.93 0.45 -0.24
C ALA A 140 -21.13 1.78 0.50
N ASP A 141 -20.11 2.27 1.20
CA ASP A 141 -20.19 3.55 1.93
C ASP A 141 -20.29 4.75 0.97
N VAL A 142 -19.55 4.75 -0.16
CA VAL A 142 -19.71 5.75 -1.23
C VAL A 142 -21.13 5.72 -1.81
N GLN A 143 -21.70 4.54 -2.07
CA GLN A 143 -23.06 4.42 -2.59
C GLN A 143 -24.10 4.97 -1.61
N ASN A 144 -23.91 4.75 -0.32
CA ASN A 144 -24.86 5.15 0.72
C ASN A 144 -24.75 6.63 1.09
N LYS A 145 -23.53 7.18 1.18
CA LYS A 145 -23.29 8.53 1.69
C LYS A 145 -22.95 9.55 0.59
N GLY A 146 -22.62 9.10 -0.61
CA GLY A 146 -22.22 9.95 -1.72
C GLY A 146 -20.74 10.30 -1.73
N VAL A 147 -20.40 11.29 -2.56
CA VAL A 147 -19.05 11.83 -2.76
C VAL A 147 -18.72 12.85 -1.65
N GLY A 148 -17.43 13.07 -1.37
CA GLY A 148 -16.96 14.12 -0.46
C GLY A 148 -16.32 13.61 0.83
N LEU A 149 -16.12 12.29 0.95
CA LEU A 149 -15.65 11.67 2.19
C LEU A 149 -14.21 11.14 2.09
N ASN A 150 -13.56 11.00 3.25
CA ASN A 150 -12.19 10.52 3.38
C ASN A 150 -12.14 9.05 3.77
N TYR A 151 -11.25 8.25 3.19
CA TYR A 151 -11.13 6.82 3.46
C TYR A 151 -9.66 6.51 3.72
N LEU A 152 -9.28 6.34 4.99
CA LEU A 152 -7.94 5.89 5.36
C LEU A 152 -7.91 4.35 5.48
N CYS A 153 -7.18 3.70 4.59
CA CYS A 153 -6.92 2.25 4.62
C CYS A 153 -5.52 1.99 5.18
N GLU A 154 -5.48 1.46 6.40
CA GLU A 154 -4.26 1.13 7.13
C GLU A 154 -3.90 -0.34 6.90
N HIS A 155 -3.16 -0.62 5.83
CA HIS A 155 -2.82 -1.98 5.41
C HIS A 155 -1.30 -2.20 5.50
N SER A 156 -0.87 -3.26 6.18
CA SER A 156 0.55 -3.57 6.40
C SER A 156 1.41 -3.56 5.13
N ALA A 157 2.73 -3.44 5.30
CA ALA A 157 3.65 -3.77 4.20
C ALA A 157 3.43 -5.23 3.73
N GLY A 158 3.58 -5.49 2.43
CA GLY A 158 3.34 -6.83 1.85
C GLY A 158 1.87 -7.28 1.76
N SER A 159 0.92 -6.47 2.23
CA SER A 159 -0.53 -6.75 2.17
C SER A 159 -1.15 -6.65 0.77
N GLY A 160 -0.34 -6.37 -0.27
CA GLY A 160 -0.83 -6.24 -1.64
C GLY A 160 -1.63 -4.95 -1.86
N LYS A 161 -1.26 -3.86 -1.18
CA LYS A 161 -1.90 -2.54 -1.30
C LYS A 161 -2.10 -2.10 -2.75
N THR A 162 -1.13 -2.32 -3.63
CA THR A 162 -1.21 -1.98 -5.06
C THR A 162 -2.44 -2.63 -5.71
N SER A 163 -2.70 -3.93 -5.48
CA SER A 163 -3.89 -4.60 -6.00
C SER A 163 -5.17 -4.01 -5.41
N THR A 164 -5.19 -3.72 -4.11
CA THR A 164 -6.34 -3.06 -3.46
C THR A 164 -6.63 -1.69 -4.07
N ILE A 165 -5.59 -0.87 -4.30
CA ILE A 165 -5.69 0.43 -4.96
C ILE A 165 -6.25 0.27 -6.37
N SER A 166 -5.73 -0.67 -7.16
CA SER A 166 -6.22 -0.94 -8.52
C SER A 166 -7.72 -1.32 -8.53
N TRP A 167 -8.15 -2.20 -7.62
CA TRP A 167 -9.56 -2.59 -7.50
C TRP A 167 -10.45 -1.44 -7.04
N VAL A 168 -10.00 -0.58 -6.11
CA VAL A 168 -10.72 0.63 -5.72
C VAL A 168 -10.86 1.58 -6.91
N CYS A 169 -9.77 1.89 -7.62
CA CYS A 169 -9.81 2.80 -8.77
C CYS A 169 -10.80 2.31 -9.84
N HIS A 170 -10.70 1.05 -10.21
CA HIS A 170 -11.61 0.44 -11.19
C HIS A 170 -13.06 0.43 -10.70
N SER A 171 -13.31 0.12 -9.44
CA SER A 171 -14.66 0.09 -8.87
C SER A 171 -15.29 1.49 -8.80
N LEU A 172 -14.52 2.52 -8.42
CA LEU A 172 -14.98 3.91 -8.37
C LEU A 172 -15.34 4.43 -9.77
N VAL A 173 -14.52 4.13 -10.78
CA VAL A 173 -14.76 4.52 -12.17
C VAL A 173 -16.02 3.88 -12.74
N ARG A 174 -16.37 2.67 -12.33
CA ARG A 174 -17.56 1.95 -12.80
C ARG A 174 -18.81 2.26 -11.97
N LEU A 175 -18.66 2.97 -10.85
CA LEU A 175 -19.78 3.29 -9.98
C LEU A 175 -20.74 4.28 -10.66
N ARG A 176 -22.02 3.92 -10.73
CA ARG A 176 -23.07 4.72 -11.38
C ARG A 176 -24.24 4.91 -10.43
N HIS A 177 -24.87 6.07 -10.50
CA HIS A 177 -26.19 6.32 -9.93
C HIS A 177 -27.26 5.55 -10.71
N ASN A 178 -28.47 5.48 -10.16
CA ASN A 178 -29.60 4.77 -10.79
C ASN A 178 -30.01 5.38 -12.14
N ASP A 179 -29.71 6.65 -12.38
CA ASP A 179 -29.93 7.36 -13.64
C ASP A 179 -28.81 7.12 -14.68
N GLY A 180 -27.81 6.32 -14.35
CA GLY A 180 -26.66 6.01 -15.20
C GLY A 180 -25.56 7.07 -15.18
N THR A 181 -25.66 8.11 -14.36
CA THR A 181 -24.58 9.10 -14.20
C THR A 181 -23.43 8.55 -13.35
N PRO A 182 -22.18 8.92 -13.63
CA PRO A 182 -21.04 8.48 -12.81
C PRO A 182 -21.00 9.19 -11.46
N PHE A 183 -20.69 8.43 -10.40
CA PHE A 183 -20.37 9.03 -9.09
C PHE A 183 -19.12 9.92 -9.18
N TYR A 184 -18.10 9.46 -9.92
CA TYR A 184 -16.86 10.20 -10.16
C TYR A 184 -16.61 10.33 -11.66
N ASN A 185 -16.34 11.55 -12.12
CA ASN A 185 -15.95 11.81 -13.50
C ASN A 185 -14.54 11.29 -13.80
N SER A 186 -13.63 11.43 -12.82
CA SER A 186 -12.26 10.94 -12.92
C SER A 186 -11.74 10.48 -11.56
N VAL A 187 -10.89 9.46 -11.57
CA VAL A 187 -10.12 8.99 -10.41
C VAL A 187 -8.65 9.34 -10.63
N ILE A 188 -8.07 10.09 -9.69
CA ILE A 188 -6.68 10.56 -9.74
C ILE A 188 -5.88 9.72 -8.75
N VAL A 189 -4.88 9.00 -9.25
CA VAL A 189 -4.00 8.16 -8.45
C VAL A 189 -2.68 8.89 -8.24
N VAL A 190 -2.31 9.13 -6.99
CA VAL A 190 -1.11 9.84 -6.57
C VAL A 190 -0.12 8.86 -5.97
N THR A 191 1.11 8.84 -6.50
CA THR A 191 2.21 7.98 -6.01
C THR A 191 3.53 8.73 -5.84
N ASP A 192 4.34 8.34 -4.85
CA ASP A 192 5.66 8.93 -4.56
C ASP A 192 6.76 8.44 -5.53
N ARG A 193 6.48 7.40 -6.32
CA ARG A 193 7.50 6.78 -7.16
C ARG A 193 7.71 7.60 -8.43
N THR A 194 8.93 8.13 -8.59
CA THR A 194 9.35 8.95 -9.75
C THR A 194 9.33 8.17 -11.05
N VAL A 195 9.54 6.84 -10.97
CA VAL A 195 9.10 5.89 -11.98
C VAL A 195 7.65 5.58 -11.61
N LEU A 196 6.74 6.25 -12.30
CA LEU A 196 5.30 5.95 -12.30
C LEU A 196 5.17 4.42 -12.31
N ASP A 197 4.53 3.87 -11.29
CA ASP A 197 4.65 2.45 -11.00
C ASP A 197 4.04 1.63 -12.14
N ASP A 198 4.89 1.12 -13.05
CA ASP A 198 4.50 0.20 -14.12
C ASP A 198 3.64 -0.92 -13.55
N GLN A 199 3.86 -1.35 -12.31
CA GLN A 199 3.04 -2.38 -11.67
C GLN A 199 1.62 -1.91 -11.40
N LEU A 200 1.43 -0.68 -10.93
CA LEU A 200 0.09 -0.13 -10.68
C LEU A 200 -0.62 0.16 -12.01
N GLN A 201 0.10 0.71 -12.99
CA GLN A 201 -0.44 0.97 -14.32
C GLN A 201 -0.80 -0.34 -15.04
N GLU A 202 0.08 -1.35 -15.03
CA GLU A 202 -0.18 -2.68 -15.57
C GLU A 202 -1.31 -3.37 -14.83
N ALA A 203 -1.38 -3.31 -13.50
CA ALA A 203 -2.47 -3.92 -12.74
C ALA A 203 -3.83 -3.29 -13.07
N ILE A 204 -3.90 -1.96 -13.19
CA ILE A 204 -5.13 -1.26 -13.61
C ILE A 204 -5.46 -1.61 -15.07
N GLN A 205 -4.46 -1.64 -15.97
CA GLN A 205 -4.65 -2.01 -17.38
C GLN A 205 -5.08 -3.48 -17.56
N GLN A 206 -4.60 -4.40 -16.73
CA GLN A 206 -4.95 -5.82 -16.80
C GLN A 206 -6.37 -6.10 -16.27
N LEU A 207 -6.88 -5.25 -15.39
CA LEU A 207 -8.27 -5.30 -14.92
C LEU A 207 -9.24 -4.76 -15.98
N ASP A 208 -8.81 -3.79 -16.78
CA ASP A 208 -9.67 -3.12 -17.75
C ASP A 208 -9.52 -3.67 -19.17
N HIS A 209 -10.62 -4.13 -19.76
CA HIS A 209 -10.63 -4.67 -21.12
C HIS A 209 -10.75 -3.57 -22.19
N GLN A 210 -10.94 -2.30 -21.81
CA GLN A 210 -11.15 -1.18 -22.73
C GLN A 210 -9.91 -0.30 -22.86
N LYS A 211 -9.28 -0.35 -24.05
CA LYS A 211 -8.15 0.52 -24.40
C LYS A 211 -8.61 1.99 -24.46
N GLY A 212 -7.95 2.87 -23.69
CA GLY A 212 -8.10 4.33 -23.81
C GLY A 212 -8.64 5.07 -22.57
N LEU A 213 -8.97 4.37 -21.48
CA LEU A 213 -9.53 4.95 -20.26
C LEU A 213 -8.49 5.53 -19.28
N ILE A 214 -7.24 5.12 -19.42
CA ILE A 214 -6.14 5.46 -18.51
C ILE A 214 -5.24 6.50 -19.17
N ALA A 215 -4.84 7.51 -18.41
CA ALA A 215 -3.77 8.44 -18.74
C ALA A 215 -2.68 8.38 -17.66
N ALA A 216 -1.46 8.06 -18.04
CA ALA A 216 -0.29 8.30 -17.23
C ALA A 216 0.31 9.65 -17.64
N ILE A 217 0.73 10.48 -16.69
CA ILE A 217 1.36 11.76 -16.99
C ILE A 217 2.87 11.63 -16.72
N ASN A 218 3.59 11.10 -17.71
CA ASN A 218 5.03 10.86 -17.64
C ASN A 218 5.87 11.74 -18.56
N ARG A 219 7.16 11.86 -18.24
CA ARG A 219 8.13 12.61 -19.06
C ARG A 219 8.50 11.86 -20.35
N ASP A 220 8.32 10.54 -20.35
CA ASP A 220 8.78 9.59 -21.38
C ASP A 220 7.64 8.94 -22.19
N ASP A 221 6.41 9.42 -22.04
CA ASP A 221 5.28 8.90 -22.83
C ASP A 221 5.45 9.23 -24.32
N LYS A 222 5.68 8.17 -25.11
CA LYS A 222 5.89 8.24 -26.56
C LYS A 222 4.68 8.81 -27.31
N GLU A 223 3.49 8.71 -26.74
CA GLU A 223 2.23 9.21 -27.33
C GLU A 223 2.09 10.74 -27.20
N HIS A 224 2.84 11.38 -26.29
CA HIS A 224 2.77 12.83 -26.00
C HIS A 224 4.15 13.52 -26.08
N ALA A 225 5.08 12.94 -26.84
CA ALA A 225 6.42 13.49 -27.05
C ALA A 225 6.35 14.96 -27.52
N GLY A 226 6.70 15.90 -26.62
CA GLY A 226 6.77 17.34 -26.92
C GLY A 226 5.77 18.24 -26.20
N LYS A 227 4.79 17.73 -25.44
CA LYS A 227 3.88 18.55 -24.62
C LYS A 227 4.41 18.73 -23.18
N SER A 228 4.25 19.92 -22.59
CA SER A 228 4.56 20.16 -21.18
C SER A 228 3.64 19.32 -20.28
N LYS A 229 4.14 18.88 -19.11
CA LYS A 229 3.38 18.04 -18.16
C LYS A 229 2.03 18.63 -17.78
N SER A 230 1.96 19.95 -17.56
CA SER A 230 0.72 20.66 -17.23
C SER A 230 -0.31 20.59 -18.35
N LYS A 231 0.12 20.70 -19.62
CA LYS A 231 -0.78 20.63 -20.78
C LYS A 231 -1.31 19.21 -21.01
N GLN A 232 -0.47 18.19 -20.81
CA GLN A 232 -0.92 16.79 -20.87
C GLN A 232 -1.97 16.48 -19.79
N LEU A 233 -1.77 17.04 -18.59
CA LEU A 233 -2.69 16.89 -17.48
C LEU A 233 -4.04 17.58 -17.72
N GLU A 234 -4.02 18.83 -18.19
CA GLU A 234 -5.24 19.55 -18.58
C GLU A 234 -5.99 18.82 -19.70
N ASP A 235 -5.28 18.36 -20.74
CA ASP A 235 -5.86 17.57 -21.83
C ASP A 235 -6.50 16.29 -21.28
N ALA A 236 -5.86 15.58 -20.34
CA ALA A 236 -6.41 14.37 -19.73
C ALA A 236 -7.68 14.64 -18.90
N LEU A 237 -7.68 15.72 -18.11
CA LEU A 237 -8.83 16.16 -17.31
C LEU A 237 -10.01 16.58 -18.20
N LEU A 238 -9.75 17.31 -19.28
CA LEU A 238 -10.77 17.75 -20.23
C LEU A 238 -11.30 16.61 -21.11
N SER A 239 -10.44 15.64 -21.46
CA SER A 239 -10.78 14.49 -22.30
C SER A 239 -11.55 13.39 -21.56
N ASN A 240 -12.02 13.63 -20.32
CA ASN A 240 -12.75 12.67 -19.49
C ASN A 240 -12.03 11.32 -19.33
N LYS A 241 -10.70 11.34 -19.20
CA LYS A 241 -9.96 10.13 -18.83
C LYS A 241 -10.44 9.69 -17.44
N GLN A 242 -10.81 8.42 -17.34
CA GLN A 242 -11.45 7.89 -16.13
C GLN A 242 -10.43 7.65 -15.01
N ILE A 243 -9.19 7.27 -15.36
CA ILE A 243 -8.09 7.10 -14.40
C ILE A 243 -6.89 7.93 -14.86
N ILE A 244 -6.40 8.79 -13.97
CA ILE A 244 -5.24 9.65 -14.22
C ILE A 244 -4.19 9.36 -13.14
N ILE A 245 -3.01 8.89 -13.54
CA ILE A 245 -1.94 8.56 -12.60
C ILE A 245 -0.89 9.68 -12.63
N VAL A 246 -0.59 10.24 -11.46
CA VAL A 246 0.30 11.39 -11.25
C VAL A 246 1.28 11.12 -10.11
N THR A 247 2.43 11.80 -10.14
CA THR A 247 3.36 11.76 -9.01
C THR A 247 2.96 12.77 -7.94
N ILE A 248 3.45 12.56 -6.71
CA ILE A 248 3.29 13.50 -5.59
C ILE A 248 3.66 14.94 -5.98
N GLN A 249 4.75 15.13 -6.73
CA GLN A 249 5.23 16.47 -7.10
C GLN A 249 4.32 17.14 -8.15
N THR A 250 3.63 16.35 -8.98
CA THR A 250 2.70 16.87 -10.00
C THR A 250 1.29 17.10 -9.46
N PHE A 251 0.93 16.48 -8.34
CA PHE A 251 -0.41 16.57 -7.76
C PHE A 251 -0.89 17.99 -7.42
N PRO A 252 -0.07 18.92 -6.87
CA PRO A 252 -0.50 20.29 -6.63
C PRO A 252 -1.02 21.00 -7.89
N HIS A 253 -0.38 20.78 -9.04
CA HIS A 253 -0.83 21.33 -10.32
C HIS A 253 -2.18 20.75 -10.78
N VAL A 254 -2.47 19.49 -10.44
CA VAL A 254 -3.79 18.87 -10.69
C VAL A 254 -4.86 19.57 -9.87
N MET A 255 -4.60 19.78 -8.58
CA MET A 255 -5.54 20.44 -7.69
C MET A 255 -5.79 21.88 -8.10
N GLU A 256 -4.74 22.61 -8.48
CA GLU A 256 -4.86 23.97 -9.02
C GLU A 256 -5.73 24.00 -10.28
N ALA A 257 -5.52 23.08 -11.23
CA ALA A 257 -6.32 23.01 -12.45
C ALA A 257 -7.80 22.71 -12.16
N ILE A 258 -8.10 21.80 -11.23
CA ILE A 258 -9.49 21.46 -10.83
C ILE A 258 -10.18 22.64 -10.15
N LEU A 259 -9.46 23.38 -9.29
CA LEU A 259 -10.02 24.48 -8.52
C LEU A 259 -10.16 25.78 -9.33
N THR A 260 -9.29 26.01 -10.31
CA THR A 260 -9.29 27.25 -11.10
C THR A 260 -10.14 27.17 -12.37
N ASN A 261 -10.30 25.97 -12.96
CA ASN A 261 -11.08 25.80 -14.17
C ASN A 261 -12.55 25.50 -13.84
N THR A 262 -13.45 26.42 -14.19
CA THR A 262 -14.89 26.33 -13.92
C THR A 262 -15.54 25.07 -14.51
N SER A 263 -15.05 24.55 -15.63
CA SER A 263 -15.59 23.31 -16.24
C SER A 263 -15.18 22.03 -15.49
N LEU A 264 -14.12 22.11 -14.69
CA LEU A 264 -13.59 21.01 -13.88
C LEU A 264 -14.10 21.11 -12.44
N SER A 265 -14.31 22.33 -11.91
CA SER A 265 -14.75 22.54 -10.52
C SER A 265 -16.11 21.93 -10.20
N ASP A 266 -16.99 21.74 -11.20
CA ASP A 266 -18.32 21.15 -11.02
C ASP A 266 -18.34 19.61 -11.10
N ARG A 267 -17.19 18.98 -11.36
CA ARG A 267 -17.06 17.52 -11.54
C ARG A 267 -16.69 16.82 -10.24
N ASN A 268 -17.06 15.56 -10.13
CA ASN A 268 -16.71 14.71 -9.00
C ASN A 268 -15.38 13.97 -9.23
N TYR A 269 -14.49 13.99 -8.24
CA TYR A 269 -13.16 13.38 -8.30
C TYR A 269 -12.91 12.43 -7.13
N GLY A 270 -12.34 11.26 -7.43
CA GLY A 270 -11.79 10.35 -6.43
C GLY A 270 -10.28 10.46 -6.40
N ILE A 271 -9.70 10.91 -5.30
CA ILE A 271 -8.24 11.06 -5.15
C ILE A 271 -7.70 9.88 -4.35
N VAL A 272 -7.00 8.97 -5.02
CA VAL A 272 -6.40 7.77 -4.43
C VAL A 272 -4.93 8.03 -4.18
N ILE A 273 -4.47 7.88 -2.94
CA ILE A 273 -3.10 8.23 -2.53
C ILE A 273 -2.41 6.96 -2.02
N ASP A 274 -1.34 6.56 -2.70
CA ASP A 274 -0.45 5.51 -2.22
C ASP A 274 0.64 6.09 -1.30
N GLU A 275 0.93 5.37 -0.22
CA GLU A 275 1.85 5.76 0.84
C GLU A 275 1.61 7.17 1.40
N ALA A 276 0.41 7.41 1.91
CA ALA A 276 -0.03 8.70 2.49
C ALA A 276 0.73 9.18 3.76
N HIS A 277 1.96 8.70 3.98
CA HIS A 277 2.83 9.02 5.11
C HIS A 277 4.19 9.62 4.69
N THR A 278 4.52 9.66 3.39
CA THR A 278 5.78 10.20 2.86
C THR A 278 5.73 11.71 2.61
N SER A 279 5.38 12.48 3.63
CA SER A 279 5.91 13.84 3.78
C SER A 279 7.31 13.73 4.40
N GLN A 280 8.34 13.70 3.56
CA GLN A 280 9.74 13.80 3.98
C GLN A 280 10.21 15.27 4.00
N THR A 281 9.49 16.17 4.66
CA THR A 281 10.00 17.52 5.01
C THR A 281 9.35 18.02 6.29
N GLY A 282 9.99 17.73 7.43
CA GLY A 282 9.73 18.44 8.67
C GLY A 282 10.34 19.84 8.61
N SER A 283 9.61 20.81 8.07
CA SER A 283 9.67 22.24 8.43
C SER A 283 8.90 23.06 7.40
N THR A 284 7.75 23.64 7.76
CA THR A 284 7.46 25.10 7.80
C THR A 284 5.95 25.32 7.90
N ALA A 285 5.36 24.98 9.05
CA ALA A 285 3.93 25.20 9.31
C ALA A 285 3.56 26.67 9.66
N SER A 286 4.44 27.65 9.41
CA SER A 286 4.23 29.03 9.89
C SER A 286 4.17 30.13 8.82
N LYS A 287 4.18 29.81 7.51
CA LYS A 287 4.10 30.82 6.43
C LYS A 287 2.90 30.70 5.49
N LEU A 288 1.90 29.91 5.87
CA LEU A 288 0.88 29.42 4.94
C LEU A 288 -0.56 29.78 5.36
N GLN A 289 -0.73 30.92 6.04
CA GLN A 289 -2.04 31.53 6.26
C GLN A 289 -2.33 32.70 5.31
N ALA A 290 -1.37 33.14 4.49
CA ALA A 290 -1.53 34.33 3.65
C ALA A 290 -1.89 34.03 2.17
N THR A 291 -1.69 32.81 1.67
CA THR A 291 -1.67 32.56 0.21
C THR A 291 -2.92 31.87 -0.35
N LEU A 292 -3.80 31.33 0.48
CA LEU A 292 -5.11 30.87 0.00
C LEU A 292 -6.07 32.03 -0.34
N ALA A 293 -5.72 33.26 0.06
CA ALA A 293 -6.43 34.48 -0.32
C ALA A 293 -5.72 35.28 -1.42
N LEU A 294 -4.48 34.95 -1.79
CA LEU A 294 -3.67 35.77 -2.71
C LEU A 294 -2.80 34.90 -3.63
N GLN A 295 -3.26 34.79 -4.87
CA GLN A 295 -2.56 34.48 -6.12
C GLN A 295 -1.06 34.20 -6.04
N SER A 296 -0.64 32.95 -6.31
CA SER A 296 0.43 32.57 -7.27
C SER A 296 0.78 31.07 -7.16
N GLY A 297 0.76 30.36 -8.30
CA GLY A 297 1.00 28.90 -8.40
C GLY A 297 2.38 28.42 -7.94
N ASP A 298 3.38 29.31 -7.87
CA ASP A 298 4.73 28.97 -7.39
C ASP A 298 4.79 28.69 -5.87
N ALA A 299 3.83 29.20 -5.09
CA ALA A 299 3.77 28.96 -3.65
C ALA A 299 3.21 27.58 -3.29
N MET A 300 2.33 27.01 -4.13
CA MET A 300 1.73 25.69 -3.92
C MET A 300 2.67 24.55 -4.31
N ALA A 301 3.58 24.77 -5.27
CA ALA A 301 4.53 23.75 -5.74
C ALA A 301 5.54 23.29 -4.67
N ASN A 302 5.75 24.11 -3.62
CA ASN A 302 6.65 23.79 -2.51
C ASN A 302 5.96 23.13 -1.31
N LEU A 303 4.65 22.89 -1.36
CA LEU A 303 3.90 22.28 -0.28
C LEU A 303 4.00 20.77 -0.30
N THR A 304 4.05 20.17 0.90
CA THR A 304 3.76 18.75 1.03
C THR A 304 2.29 18.48 0.75
N ILE A 305 1.94 17.25 0.35
CA ILE A 305 0.54 16.84 0.14
C ILE A 305 -0.28 17.08 1.41
N GLU A 306 0.28 16.76 2.57
CA GLU A 306 -0.40 16.97 3.86
C GLU A 306 -0.71 18.45 4.07
N GLU A 307 0.24 19.35 3.82
CA GLU A 307 0.03 20.80 3.95
C GLU A 307 -0.97 21.34 2.91
N LEU A 308 -0.90 20.89 1.66
CA LEU A 308 -1.83 21.27 0.60
C LEU A 308 -3.25 20.82 0.93
N LEU A 309 -3.42 19.57 1.37
CA LEU A 309 -4.72 19.02 1.73
C LEU A 309 -5.26 19.64 3.01
N GLU A 310 -4.42 19.87 4.02
CA GLU A 310 -4.80 20.64 5.20
C GLU A 310 -5.27 22.04 4.82
N GLN A 311 -4.61 22.69 3.87
CA GLN A 311 -4.99 24.00 3.36
C GLN A 311 -6.32 23.97 2.63
N ILE A 312 -6.54 22.99 1.75
CA ILE A 312 -7.83 22.78 1.06
C ILE A 312 -8.95 22.55 2.09
N GLN A 313 -8.70 21.74 3.12
CA GLN A 313 -9.65 21.49 4.21
C GLN A 313 -9.90 22.75 5.07
N LYS A 314 -8.85 23.49 5.44
CA LYS A 314 -8.91 24.73 6.24
C LYS A 314 -9.57 25.89 5.51
N ALA A 315 -9.49 25.92 4.17
CA ALA A 315 -10.21 26.90 3.34
C ALA A 315 -11.74 26.75 3.45
N ARG A 316 -12.27 25.76 4.20
CA ARG A 316 -13.69 25.44 4.38
C ARG A 316 -14.46 25.19 3.08
N VAL A 317 -13.77 25.16 1.95
CA VAL A 317 -14.22 24.51 0.74
C VAL A 317 -13.85 23.04 0.91
N GLN A 318 -14.59 22.34 1.79
CA GLN A 318 -14.74 20.90 1.62
C GLN A 318 -15.44 20.78 0.26
N SER A 319 -14.64 20.63 -0.79
CA SER A 319 -15.12 20.49 -2.15
C SER A 319 -15.95 19.21 -2.13
N LYS A 320 -17.27 19.35 -1.96
CA LYS A 320 -18.24 18.26 -1.74
C LYS A 320 -18.16 17.20 -2.85
N ASN A 321 -17.53 17.56 -3.96
CA ASN A 321 -17.24 16.78 -5.14
C ASN A 321 -15.89 16.02 -5.09
N ILE A 322 -15.13 16.03 -3.99
CA ILE A 322 -13.84 15.32 -3.89
C ILE A 322 -13.85 14.33 -2.73
N SER A 323 -13.62 13.05 -3.03
CA SER A 323 -13.37 12.02 -2.02
C SER A 323 -11.90 11.62 -2.00
N HIS A 324 -11.34 11.40 -0.81
CA HIS A 324 -9.95 10.97 -0.64
C HIS A 324 -9.88 9.51 -0.21
N PHE A 325 -9.03 8.71 -0.86
CA PHE A 325 -8.79 7.30 -0.54
C PHE A 325 -7.29 7.11 -0.28
N ALA A 326 -6.89 7.20 0.97
CA ALA A 326 -5.49 7.13 1.39
C ALA A 326 -5.12 5.71 1.82
N PHE A 327 -4.01 5.19 1.27
CA PHE A 327 -3.47 3.88 1.63
C PHE A 327 -2.11 4.06 2.29
N THR A 328 -1.89 3.41 3.44
CA THR A 328 -0.61 3.47 4.15
C THR A 328 -0.47 2.28 5.08
N ALA A 329 0.77 1.84 5.32
CA ALA A 329 1.06 0.83 6.34
C ALA A 329 1.24 1.43 7.75
N THR A 330 1.64 2.70 7.83
CA THR A 330 2.05 3.34 9.07
C THR A 330 1.56 4.79 9.09
N PRO A 331 0.25 5.02 9.32
CA PRO A 331 -0.28 6.38 9.36
C PRO A 331 0.33 7.13 10.56
N LYS A 332 0.85 8.33 10.31
CA LYS A 332 1.21 9.27 11.39
C LYS A 332 -0.06 9.84 11.99
N HIS A 333 0.06 10.49 13.16
CA HIS A 333 -1.06 11.22 13.75
C HIS A 333 -1.66 12.26 12.78
N SER A 334 -0.83 13.02 12.05
CA SER A 334 -1.28 13.96 11.02
C SER A 334 -2.08 13.28 9.91
N THR A 335 -1.62 12.12 9.43
CA THR A 335 -2.32 11.32 8.42
C THR A 335 -3.71 10.88 8.89
N LYS A 336 -3.84 10.44 10.16
CA LYS A 336 -5.13 10.09 10.75
C LYS A 336 -6.05 11.30 10.85
N MET A 337 -5.55 12.45 11.30
CA MET A 337 -6.33 13.67 11.36
C MET A 337 -6.85 14.12 9.98
N LEU A 338 -6.04 13.91 8.94
CA LEU A 338 -6.35 14.37 7.59
C LEU A 338 -7.31 13.44 6.83
N PHE A 339 -7.14 12.12 6.95
CA PHE A 339 -7.85 11.11 6.14
C PHE A 339 -8.71 10.13 6.95
N GLY A 340 -8.53 10.09 8.26
CA GLY A 340 -9.34 9.26 9.14
C GLY A 340 -10.78 9.77 9.26
N ARG A 341 -11.62 8.96 9.90
CA ARG A 341 -13.00 9.31 10.22
C ARG A 341 -13.29 9.14 11.69
N THR A 342 -14.05 10.07 12.23
CA THR A 342 -14.66 9.92 13.55
C THR A 342 -15.87 8.99 13.46
N GLN A 343 -16.19 8.30 14.55
CA GLN A 343 -17.17 7.18 14.52
C GLN A 343 -18.58 7.61 14.10
N ASN A 344 -18.92 8.91 14.13
CA ASN A 344 -20.24 9.43 13.74
C ASN A 344 -20.20 10.70 12.86
N GLY A 345 -19.04 11.04 12.28
CA GLY A 345 -18.88 12.29 11.53
C GLY A 345 -18.86 13.55 12.40
N GLU A 346 -18.82 13.39 13.72
CA GLU A 346 -18.61 14.48 14.68
C GLU A 346 -17.19 15.06 14.54
N PRO A 347 -16.97 16.34 14.90
CA PRO A 347 -15.63 16.93 14.86
C PRO A 347 -14.63 16.15 15.69
N ALA A 348 -13.38 16.11 15.21
CA ALA A 348 -12.29 15.50 15.95
C ALA A 348 -12.09 16.23 17.29
N SER A 349 -11.98 15.44 18.36
CA SER A 349 -11.64 15.89 19.71
C SER A 349 -10.70 14.87 20.36
N ASP A 350 -10.16 15.19 21.54
CA ASP A 350 -9.30 14.26 22.29
C ASP A 350 -10.03 12.93 22.61
N ASP A 351 -11.35 12.98 22.76
CA ASP A 351 -12.21 11.81 23.02
C ASP A 351 -12.81 11.19 21.74
N ASN A 352 -12.61 11.82 20.58
CA ASN A 352 -13.17 11.39 19.28
C ASN A 352 -12.10 11.54 18.19
N LEU A 353 -11.02 10.77 18.33
CA LEU A 353 -9.92 10.79 17.39
C LEU A 353 -10.34 10.13 16.06
N PRO A 354 -9.96 10.71 14.91
CA PRO A 354 -10.18 10.06 13.62
C PRO A 354 -9.46 8.72 13.50
N GLU A 355 -10.20 7.70 13.09
CA GLU A 355 -9.73 6.33 12.92
C GLU A 355 -9.62 5.93 11.44
N SER A 356 -8.87 4.85 11.19
CA SER A 356 -8.76 4.25 9.87
C SER A 356 -10.10 3.62 9.47
N PHE A 357 -10.55 3.87 8.25
CA PHE A 357 -11.79 3.29 7.71
C PHE A 357 -11.69 1.78 7.55
N HIS A 358 -10.49 1.28 7.21
CA HIS A 358 -10.19 -0.15 7.14
C HIS A 358 -8.80 -0.41 7.70
N LEU A 359 -8.64 -1.52 8.43
CA LEU A 359 -7.40 -1.90 9.09
C LEU A 359 -7.04 -3.34 8.75
N TYR A 360 -5.81 -3.54 8.29
CA TYR A 360 -5.15 -4.83 8.16
C TYR A 360 -3.73 -4.68 8.78
N PRO A 361 -3.57 -5.03 10.06
CA PRO A 361 -2.39 -4.64 10.82
C PRO A 361 -1.18 -5.53 10.50
N GLN A 362 0.00 -4.98 10.79
CA GLN A 362 1.26 -5.70 10.60
C GLN A 362 1.31 -7.02 11.39
N ARG A 363 0.74 -7.06 12.59
CA ARG A 363 0.70 -8.25 13.42
C ARG A 363 -0.02 -9.42 12.73
N GLN A 364 -1.23 -9.18 12.24
CA GLN A 364 -1.96 -10.18 11.45
C GLN A 364 -1.14 -10.66 10.25
N ALA A 365 -0.51 -9.75 9.51
CA ALA A 365 0.32 -10.11 8.37
C ALA A 365 1.55 -10.96 8.72
N ILE A 366 2.13 -10.75 9.90
CA ILE A 366 3.22 -11.59 10.44
C ILE A 366 2.70 -12.99 10.75
N GLU A 367 1.60 -13.07 11.51
CA GLU A 367 1.02 -14.35 11.96
C GLU A 367 0.48 -15.17 10.78
N GLU A 368 0.00 -14.52 9.72
CA GLU A 368 -0.41 -15.14 8.45
C GLU A 368 0.78 -15.49 7.53
N GLY A 369 2.01 -15.16 7.92
CA GLY A 369 3.24 -15.51 7.20
C GLY A 369 3.55 -14.66 5.95
N PHE A 370 2.89 -13.51 5.79
CA PHE A 370 3.12 -12.62 4.65
C PHE A 370 4.36 -11.74 4.79
N ILE A 371 4.72 -11.44 6.03
CA ILE A 371 5.93 -10.69 6.37
C ILE A 371 6.61 -11.37 7.54
N LEU A 372 7.94 -11.29 7.59
CA LEU A 372 8.70 -11.83 8.70
C LEU A 372 8.74 -10.83 9.85
N ASP A 373 8.66 -11.32 11.08
CA ASP A 373 8.92 -10.52 12.27
C ASP A 373 10.42 -10.24 12.41
N VAL A 374 10.84 -9.06 11.97
CA VAL A 374 12.24 -8.62 12.05
C VAL A 374 12.73 -8.43 13.49
N LEU A 375 11.83 -8.30 14.47
CA LEU A 375 12.22 -8.11 15.87
C LEU A 375 12.70 -9.41 16.53
N GLN A 376 12.29 -10.58 16.03
CA GLN A 376 12.77 -11.87 16.53
C GLN A 376 14.30 -12.03 16.36
N GLY A 377 14.88 -11.34 15.38
CA GLY A 377 16.32 -11.32 15.12
C GLY A 377 17.06 -10.08 15.64
N TYR A 378 16.41 -9.23 16.44
CA TYR A 378 17.01 -7.98 16.90
C TYR A 378 18.02 -8.21 18.03
N VAL A 379 19.31 -8.06 17.71
CA VAL A 379 20.40 -8.19 18.69
C VAL A 379 21.04 -6.81 18.95
N PRO A 380 20.83 -6.19 20.13
CA PRO A 380 21.45 -4.92 20.45
C PRO A 380 22.95 -5.10 20.78
N TYR A 381 23.81 -4.37 20.08
CA TYR A 381 25.26 -4.36 20.34
C TYR A 381 25.66 -3.14 21.18
N LYS A 382 26.06 -3.36 22.44
CA LYS A 382 26.53 -2.29 23.34
C LYS A 382 28.00 -2.00 23.07
N THR A 383 28.36 -0.72 22.88
CA THR A 383 29.76 -0.30 22.71
C THR A 383 30.23 0.39 23.99
N ALA A 384 31.32 -0.07 24.58
CA ALA A 384 31.98 0.59 25.70
C ALA A 384 33.04 1.56 25.18
N PHE A 385 33.12 2.77 25.76
CA PHE A 385 34.12 3.77 25.40
C PHE A 385 34.87 4.20 26.65
N LYS A 386 36.19 4.34 26.55
CA LYS A 386 37.01 5.00 27.57
C LYS A 386 37.32 6.40 27.05
N LEU A 387 36.81 7.42 27.73
CA LEU A 387 37.20 8.81 27.47
C LEU A 387 38.62 8.98 28.03
N GLY A 388 39.61 8.91 27.15
CA GLY A 388 40.99 9.26 27.47
C GLY A 388 41.25 10.71 27.09
N GLY A 389 41.61 11.53 28.07
CA GLY A 389 42.16 12.86 27.86
C GLY A 389 43.12 13.19 29.00
N GLU A 390 44.26 13.80 28.67
CA GLU A 390 45.09 14.53 29.62
C GLU A 390 44.26 15.60 30.32
N GLU A 391 44.64 15.96 31.55
CA GLU A 391 43.94 16.96 32.37
C GLU A 391 43.59 18.21 31.54
N VAL A 392 42.29 18.47 31.41
CA VAL A 392 41.78 19.62 30.65
C VAL A 392 41.89 20.84 31.55
N ASP A 393 42.98 21.60 31.40
CA ASP A 393 43.22 22.89 32.08
C ASP A 393 42.41 24.03 31.43
N ASN A 394 41.09 23.84 31.27
CA ASN A 394 40.24 24.86 30.65
C ASN A 394 38.80 24.82 31.18
N ASP A 395 38.51 25.75 32.10
CA ASP A 395 37.27 25.84 32.89
C ASP A 395 36.10 26.51 32.12
N LYS A 396 35.99 26.27 30.80
CA LYS A 396 34.92 26.82 29.96
C LYS A 396 33.65 26.00 30.09
N ARG A 397 32.64 26.55 30.77
CA ARG A 397 31.30 25.97 30.87
C ARG A 397 30.61 25.92 29.51
N VAL A 398 30.28 24.71 29.05
CA VAL A 398 29.53 24.46 27.80
C VAL A 398 28.11 23.96 28.09
N ASN A 399 27.19 24.17 27.14
CA ASN A 399 25.83 23.65 27.26
C ASN A 399 25.85 22.11 27.32
N SER A 400 25.33 21.53 28.41
CA SER A 400 25.38 20.09 28.70
C SER A 400 24.73 19.23 27.61
N LYS A 401 23.60 19.66 27.03
CA LYS A 401 22.89 18.91 25.98
C LYS A 401 23.67 18.90 24.66
N ALA A 402 24.27 20.04 24.30
CA ALA A 402 25.12 20.16 23.12
C ALA A 402 26.41 19.33 23.26
N ALA A 403 27.06 19.40 24.43
CA ALA A 403 28.28 18.64 24.73
C ALA A 403 28.04 17.13 24.68
N LYS A 404 26.96 16.63 25.32
CA LYS A 404 26.59 15.20 25.25
C LYS A 404 26.34 14.74 23.81
N LYS A 405 25.65 15.55 23.00
CA LYS A 405 25.38 15.24 21.58
C LYS A 405 26.67 15.21 20.75
N ALA A 406 27.59 16.15 21.00
CA ALA A 406 28.88 16.22 20.31
C ALA A 406 29.78 15.03 20.70
N LEU A 407 29.86 14.71 22.00
CA LEU A 407 30.59 13.54 22.50
C LEU A 407 30.02 12.24 21.94
N ALA A 408 28.69 12.05 21.94
CA ALA A 408 28.06 10.88 21.34
C ALA A 408 28.37 10.75 19.84
N ARG A 409 28.37 11.87 19.10
CA ARG A 409 28.72 11.90 17.68
C ARG A 409 30.20 11.56 17.45
N TRP A 410 31.10 12.11 18.26
CA TRP A 410 32.53 11.81 18.20
C TRP A 410 32.80 10.33 18.51
N MET A 411 32.22 9.81 19.59
CA MET A 411 32.33 8.39 19.97
C MET A 411 31.81 7.46 18.87
N ALA A 412 30.64 7.78 18.28
CA ALA A 412 30.04 6.98 17.22
C ALA A 412 30.84 6.98 15.91
N LEU A 413 31.56 8.07 15.63
CA LEU A 413 32.38 8.23 14.42
C LEU A 413 33.83 7.80 14.62
N HIS A 414 34.31 7.65 15.85
CA HIS A 414 35.72 7.34 16.14
C HIS A 414 36.19 6.10 15.36
N ALA A 415 37.36 6.21 14.72
CA ALA A 415 37.83 5.25 13.72
C ALA A 415 37.88 3.81 14.26
N THR A 416 38.39 3.62 15.48
CA THR A 416 38.46 2.29 16.12
C THR A 416 37.09 1.61 16.27
N ASN A 417 36.05 2.38 16.58
CA ASN A 417 34.71 1.85 16.78
C ASN A 417 34.04 1.46 15.46
N VAL A 418 34.28 2.25 14.40
CA VAL A 418 33.77 1.94 13.07
C VAL A 418 34.49 0.70 12.51
N THR A 419 35.83 0.64 12.60
CA THR A 419 36.61 -0.52 12.13
C THR A 419 36.18 -1.82 12.81
N GLN A 420 36.03 -1.82 14.14
CA GLN A 420 35.57 -3.00 14.88
C GLN A 420 34.16 -3.44 14.47
N LYS A 421 33.23 -2.48 14.31
CA LYS A 421 31.87 -2.78 13.86
C LYS A 421 31.84 -3.33 12.45
N VAL A 422 32.61 -2.75 11.52
CA VAL A 422 32.70 -3.21 10.14
C VAL A 422 33.29 -4.62 10.08
N GLN A 423 34.38 -4.89 10.80
CA GLN A 423 34.98 -6.22 10.87
C GLN A 423 33.96 -7.26 11.38
N PHE A 424 33.26 -6.95 12.47
CA PHE A 424 32.22 -7.83 13.00
C PHE A 424 31.09 -8.07 11.99
N ILE A 425 30.57 -7.01 11.34
CA ILE A 425 29.49 -7.11 10.34
C ILE A 425 29.92 -7.99 9.17
N ILE A 426 31.12 -7.78 8.62
CA ILE A 426 31.65 -8.56 7.50
C ILE A 426 31.87 -10.02 7.89
N GLN A 427 32.48 -10.27 9.05
CA GLN A 427 32.69 -11.63 9.54
C GLN A 427 31.37 -12.35 9.76
N HIS A 428 30.40 -11.70 10.42
CA HIS A 428 29.08 -12.29 10.63
C HIS A 428 28.38 -12.57 9.30
N PHE A 429 28.40 -11.63 8.36
CA PHE A 429 27.80 -11.81 7.03
C PHE A 429 28.44 -12.98 6.29
N HIS A 430 29.77 -13.05 6.24
CA HIS A 430 30.48 -14.10 5.51
C HIS A 430 30.23 -15.50 6.08
N HIS A 431 30.27 -15.65 7.40
CA HIS A 431 30.14 -16.96 8.04
C HIS A 431 28.68 -17.45 8.14
N ASN A 432 27.71 -16.54 8.34
CA ASN A 432 26.34 -16.93 8.69
C ASN A 432 25.30 -16.58 7.61
N VAL A 433 25.54 -15.56 6.78
CA VAL A 433 24.52 -15.00 5.88
C VAL A 433 24.82 -15.27 4.41
N ALA A 434 26.08 -15.19 3.97
CA ALA A 434 26.45 -15.22 2.56
C ALA A 434 25.98 -16.47 1.81
N ASN A 435 25.93 -17.62 2.47
CA ASN A 435 25.49 -18.89 1.86
C ASN A 435 23.96 -19.07 1.84
N LEU A 436 23.20 -18.24 2.56
CA LEU A 436 21.74 -18.30 2.58
C LEU A 436 21.16 -17.87 1.21
N LEU A 437 19.88 -18.23 0.98
CA LEU A 437 19.18 -17.93 -0.28
C LEU A 437 19.95 -18.43 -1.51
N ASN A 438 20.53 -19.64 -1.41
CA ASN A 438 21.36 -20.25 -2.47
C ASN A 438 22.53 -19.35 -2.90
N GLY A 439 23.21 -18.72 -1.93
CA GLY A 439 24.35 -17.83 -2.20
C GLY A 439 23.98 -16.44 -2.71
N GLN A 440 22.70 -16.06 -2.70
CA GLN A 440 22.21 -14.76 -3.19
C GLN A 440 21.85 -13.77 -2.07
N ALA A 441 22.10 -14.13 -0.81
CA ALA A 441 21.81 -13.26 0.31
C ALA A 441 22.59 -11.93 0.23
N LYS A 442 21.92 -10.84 0.61
CA LYS A 442 22.48 -9.48 0.67
C LYS A 442 22.15 -8.86 2.02
N ALA A 443 22.99 -7.94 2.47
CA ALA A 443 22.78 -7.16 3.69
C ALA A 443 22.85 -5.66 3.39
N MET A 444 22.16 -4.86 4.20
CA MET A 444 22.17 -3.40 4.13
C MET A 444 22.66 -2.84 5.47
N ILE A 445 23.55 -1.84 5.40
CA ILE A 445 24.01 -1.10 6.59
C ILE A 445 23.31 0.26 6.57
N VAL A 446 22.42 0.48 7.53
CA VAL A 446 21.73 1.76 7.72
C VAL A 446 22.44 2.54 8.81
N THR A 447 22.88 3.77 8.48
CA THR A 447 23.59 4.64 9.43
C THR A 447 22.79 5.90 9.74
N SER A 448 23.08 6.53 10.87
CA SER A 448 22.36 7.71 11.35
C SER A 448 22.63 8.99 10.55
N SER A 449 23.63 9.01 9.66
CA SER A 449 23.97 10.22 8.88
C SER A 449 24.87 9.93 7.68
N ARG A 450 24.89 10.84 6.70
CA ARG A 450 25.77 10.77 5.52
C ARG A 450 27.26 10.64 5.88
N PRO A 451 27.82 11.39 6.85
CA PRO A 451 29.22 11.19 7.28
C PRO A 451 29.49 9.81 7.89
N ALA A 452 28.51 9.23 8.60
CA ALA A 452 28.65 7.88 9.13
C ALA A 452 28.67 6.86 7.98
N ALA A 453 27.77 6.98 7.00
CA ALA A 453 27.78 6.13 5.80
C ALA A 453 29.13 6.19 5.07
N ALA A 454 29.71 7.40 4.91
CA ALA A 454 31.00 7.58 4.27
C ALA A 454 32.18 6.99 5.07
N ARG A 455 32.05 6.78 6.38
CA ARG A 455 33.07 6.09 7.20
C ARG A 455 32.92 4.58 7.23
N TYR A 456 31.70 4.07 7.03
CA TYR A 456 31.43 2.62 6.93
C TYR A 456 31.75 2.07 5.53
N LYS A 457 31.66 2.91 4.50
CA LYS A 457 32.15 2.63 3.15
C LYS A 457 33.66 2.72 3.11
#